data_AF-A0A969NFD1-F1
#
_entry.id   AF-A0A969NFD1-F1
#
_cell.length_a   1.000
_cell.length_b   1.000
_cell.length_c   1.000
_cell.angle_alpha   90.00
_cell.angle_beta   90.00
_cell.angle_gamma   90.00
#
_symmetry.space_group_name_H-M   'P 1'
#
loop_
_entity.id
_entity.type
_entity.pdbx_description
1 polymer ?
#
loop_
_entity_poly.entity_id
_entity_poly.type
_entity_poly.pdbx_seq_one_letter_code
_entity_poly.pdbx_strand_id
1 'polypeptide(L)'
;MSHGKMQWIIANGFQRKTGQNYTLPTEAQWEYAARGGQNSKDYKYSGSNTINKVAWYDETTYEKGPRTVGLLKPNELGIFDMSGNAWEWCKDNFGRYTSGTQTNPVGPQSSPLK
;
A
#
# COMPACT_ATOMS: atom_id res chain seq x y z
N MET A 1 -25.26 -4.24 9.18
CA MET A 1 -23.97 -3.60 9.52
C MET A 1 -23.39 -3.00 8.25
N SER A 2 -23.30 -1.66 8.18
CA SER A 2 -22.71 -0.96 7.04
C SER A 2 -21.22 -1.27 7.01
N HIS A 3 -20.76 -2.01 5.99
CA HIS A 3 -19.34 -2.17 5.74
C HIS A 3 -18.81 -0.82 5.24
N GLY A 4 -18.24 -0.02 6.15
CA GLY A 4 -17.70 1.29 5.84
C GLY A 4 -16.55 1.17 4.85
N LYS A 5 -16.84 1.31 3.55
CA LYS A 5 -15.81 1.43 2.51
C LYS A 5 -15.10 2.77 2.69
N MET A 6 -13.79 2.75 2.91
CA MET A 6 -12.99 3.97 3.03
C MET A 6 -12.82 4.62 1.65
N GLN A 7 -13.42 5.78 1.46
CA GLN A 7 -13.25 6.58 0.26
C GLN A 7 -11.92 7.35 0.31
N TRP A 8 -11.30 7.59 -0.85
CA TRP A 8 -10.05 8.34 -0.95
C TRP A 8 -10.09 9.72 -0.25
N ILE A 9 -11.20 10.45 -0.36
CA ILE A 9 -11.36 11.77 0.29
C ILE A 9 -11.26 11.67 1.81
N ILE A 10 -11.77 10.57 2.39
CA ILE A 10 -11.70 10.31 3.83
C ILE A 10 -10.25 9.99 4.23
N ALA A 11 -9.57 9.13 3.46
CA ALA A 11 -8.18 8.75 3.70
C ALA A 11 -7.23 9.96 3.59
N ASN A 12 -7.30 10.72 2.49
CA ASN A 12 -6.47 11.91 2.26
C ASN A 12 -6.83 13.08 3.20
N GLY A 13 -8.04 13.06 3.76
CA GLY A 13 -8.48 14.03 4.77
C GLY A 13 -8.12 13.68 6.21
N PHE A 14 -7.53 12.50 6.47
CA PHE A 14 -7.39 11.96 7.82
C PHE A 14 -6.49 12.80 8.73
N GLN A 15 -5.45 13.46 8.19
CA GLN A 15 -4.60 14.41 8.93
C GLN A 15 -5.41 15.51 9.64
N ARG A 16 -6.48 16.00 9.01
CA ARG A 16 -7.34 17.06 9.58
C ARG A 16 -8.12 16.57 10.81
N LYS A 17 -8.30 15.26 10.94
CA LYS A 17 -9.00 14.65 12.08
C LYS A 17 -8.09 14.42 13.28
N THR A 18 -6.80 14.19 13.06
CA THR A 18 -5.84 13.87 14.12
C THR A 18 -4.97 15.05 14.52
N GLY A 19 -4.91 16.11 13.71
CA GLY A 19 -4.03 17.26 13.93
C GLY A 19 -2.55 16.95 13.71
N GLN A 20 -2.23 15.79 13.11
CA GLN A 20 -0.86 15.39 12.82
C GLN A 20 -0.52 15.64 11.34
N ASN A 21 0.76 15.91 11.08
CA ASN A 21 1.27 16.17 9.74
C ASN A 21 1.68 14.86 9.04
N TYR A 22 0.69 14.13 8.52
CA TYR A 22 0.94 13.02 7.60
C TYR A 22 0.10 13.15 6.32
N THR A 23 0.59 12.59 5.23
CA THR A 23 -0.11 12.53 3.94
C THR A 23 -0.11 11.09 3.44
N LEU A 24 -1.01 10.78 2.51
CA LEU A 24 -0.93 9.50 1.80
C LEU A 24 0.40 9.41 1.05
N PRO A 25 1.02 8.22 0.98
CA PRO A 25 2.22 8.04 0.18
C PRO A 25 1.91 8.26 -1.29
N THR A 26 2.94 8.66 -2.05
CA THR A 26 2.91 8.46 -3.50
C THR A 26 2.98 6.96 -3.82
N GLU A 27 2.53 6.55 -5.00
CA GLU A 27 2.64 5.17 -5.48
C GLU A 27 4.10 4.70 -5.45
N ALA A 28 5.04 5.56 -5.87
CA ALA A 28 6.46 5.24 -5.81
C ALA A 28 7.02 5.12 -4.38
N GLN A 29 6.56 5.96 -3.44
CA GLN A 29 6.93 5.79 -2.02
C GLN A 29 6.36 4.50 -1.43
N TRP A 30 5.12 4.18 -1.78
CA TRP A 30 4.47 2.94 -1.33
C TRP A 30 5.20 1.71 -1.88
N GLU A 31 5.52 1.69 -3.18
CA GLU A 31 6.26 0.59 -3.82
C GLU A 31 7.67 0.46 -3.22
N TYR A 32 8.39 1.56 -3.04
CA TYR A 32 9.71 1.55 -2.41
C TYR A 32 9.66 0.93 -1.00
N ALA A 33 8.66 1.33 -0.20
CA ALA A 33 8.45 0.77 1.13
C ALA A 33 8.08 -0.72 1.07
N ALA A 34 7.17 -1.12 0.17
CA ALA A 34 6.72 -2.50 -0.02
C ALA A 34 7.89 -3.43 -0.43
N ARG A 35 8.81 -2.95 -1.26
CA ARG A 35 9.99 -3.70 -1.70
C ARG A 35 11.09 -3.83 -0.66
N GLY A 36 10.97 -3.21 0.51
CA GLY A 36 12.00 -3.21 1.56
C GLY A 36 13.03 -2.08 1.44
N GLY A 37 12.78 -1.09 0.58
CA GLY A 37 13.61 0.11 0.43
C GLY A 37 15.09 -0.19 0.19
N GLN A 38 15.98 0.50 0.91
CA GLN A 38 17.44 0.29 0.81
C GLN A 38 17.87 -1.11 1.24
N ASN A 39 17.05 -1.80 2.03
CA ASN A 39 17.33 -3.14 2.54
C ASN A 39 16.68 -4.23 1.68
N SER A 40 16.16 -3.88 0.49
CA SER A 40 15.45 -4.82 -0.37
C SER A 40 16.28 -6.06 -0.66
N LYS A 41 15.63 -7.23 -0.53
CA LYS A 41 16.20 -8.53 -0.90
C LYS A 41 15.65 -9.07 -2.21
N ASP A 42 14.99 -8.23 -2.99
CA ASP A 42 14.36 -8.58 -4.27
C ASP A 42 13.39 -9.76 -4.17
N TYR A 43 12.59 -9.77 -3.11
CA TYR A 43 11.56 -10.78 -2.92
C TYR A 43 10.32 -10.51 -3.79
N LYS A 44 9.66 -11.60 -4.18
CA LYS A 44 8.40 -11.58 -4.94
C LYS A 44 7.27 -10.89 -4.19
N TYR A 45 7.22 -11.04 -2.86
CA TYR A 45 6.27 -10.39 -1.98
C TYR A 45 7.03 -9.61 -0.90
N SER A 46 6.39 -8.62 -0.30
CA SER A 46 7.00 -7.77 0.73
C SER A 46 7.50 -8.62 1.91
N GLY A 47 8.82 -8.82 1.99
CA GLY A 47 9.50 -9.59 3.03
C GLY A 47 9.68 -11.10 2.81
N SER A 48 9.20 -11.69 1.70
CA SER A 48 9.33 -13.14 1.47
C SER A 48 8.98 -13.58 0.03
N ASN A 49 9.61 -14.65 -0.47
CA ASN A 49 9.17 -15.36 -1.68
C ASN A 49 8.00 -16.33 -1.43
N THR A 50 7.68 -16.61 -0.16
CA THR A 50 6.56 -17.46 0.25
C THR A 50 5.39 -16.59 0.72
N ILE A 51 4.30 -16.55 -0.06
CA ILE A 51 3.13 -15.68 0.18
C ILE A 51 2.51 -15.85 1.57
N ASN A 52 2.31 -17.09 2.03
CA ASN A 52 1.70 -17.40 3.34
C ASN A 52 2.49 -16.90 4.55
N LYS A 53 3.73 -16.42 4.37
CA LYS A 53 4.53 -15.83 5.46
C LYS A 53 4.29 -14.34 5.66
N VAL A 54 3.72 -13.66 4.67
CA VAL A 54 3.73 -12.18 4.58
C VAL A 54 2.41 -11.57 4.09
N ALA A 55 1.46 -12.38 3.61
CA ALA A 55 0.24 -11.89 2.99
C ALA A 55 -1.01 -12.62 3.48
N TRP A 56 -2.05 -11.83 3.72
CA TRP A 56 -3.43 -12.26 3.80
C TRP A 56 -4.09 -11.98 2.45
N TYR A 57 -4.51 -13.01 1.73
CA TYR A 57 -5.11 -12.89 0.40
C TYR A 57 -6.32 -13.81 0.28
N ASP A 58 -7.10 -13.70 -0.81
CA ASP A 58 -8.42 -14.32 -0.96
C ASP A 58 -8.50 -15.76 -0.42
N GLU A 59 -7.57 -16.66 -0.75
CA GLU A 59 -7.60 -18.05 -0.26
C GLU A 59 -7.49 -18.21 1.27
N THR A 60 -6.97 -17.20 1.98
CA THR A 60 -6.76 -17.18 3.44
C THR A 60 -7.71 -16.26 4.21
N THR A 61 -8.45 -15.38 3.50
CA THR A 61 -9.31 -14.34 4.12
C THR A 61 -10.71 -14.20 3.54
N TYR A 62 -11.06 -14.89 2.45
CA TYR A 62 -12.32 -14.66 1.70
C TYR A 62 -13.58 -14.59 2.57
N GLU A 63 -13.71 -15.47 3.57
CA GLU A 63 -14.90 -15.50 4.44
C GLU A 63 -14.78 -14.62 5.70
N LYS A 64 -13.59 -14.17 6.05
CA LYS A 64 -13.32 -13.52 7.36
C LYS A 64 -12.94 -12.05 7.26
N GLY A 65 -12.73 -11.52 6.05
CA GLY A 65 -12.31 -10.14 5.82
C GLY A 65 -10.88 -9.84 6.30
N PRO A 66 -10.53 -8.55 6.43
CA PRO A 66 -9.21 -8.13 6.90
C PRO A 66 -8.85 -8.70 8.28
N ARG A 67 -7.57 -8.94 8.51
CA ARG A 67 -7.00 -9.35 9.78
C ARG A 67 -6.45 -8.15 10.55
N THR A 68 -6.27 -8.34 11.85
CA THR A 68 -5.44 -7.44 12.65
C THR A 68 -4.09 -7.26 11.98
N VAL A 69 -3.63 -6.02 11.88
CA VAL A 69 -2.35 -5.68 11.25
C VAL A 69 -1.19 -6.33 12.01
N GLY A 70 -0.18 -6.81 11.28
CA GLY A 70 1.08 -7.26 11.87
C GLY A 70 1.09 -8.69 12.42
N LEU A 71 0.16 -9.54 11.98
CA LEU A 71 0.13 -10.95 12.40
C LEU A 71 1.09 -11.86 11.61
N LEU A 72 1.53 -11.42 10.43
CA LEU A 72 2.50 -12.14 9.59
C LEU A 72 3.88 -11.45 9.65
N LYS A 73 4.87 -11.94 8.90
CA LYS A 73 6.22 -11.36 8.93
C LYS A 73 6.25 -9.98 8.28
N PRO A 74 7.01 -9.03 8.83
CA PRO A 74 7.27 -7.76 8.17
C PRO A 74 8.29 -7.92 7.04
N ASN A 75 8.41 -6.89 6.21
CA ASN A 75 9.54 -6.74 5.29
C ASN A 75 10.80 -6.22 5.97
N GLU A 76 11.83 -5.94 5.17
CA GLU A 76 13.16 -5.54 5.62
C GLU A 76 13.22 -4.15 6.27
N LEU A 77 12.13 -3.38 6.17
CA LEU A 77 11.95 -2.10 6.88
C LEU A 77 11.09 -2.24 8.14
N GLY A 78 10.60 -3.44 8.47
CA GLY A 78 9.68 -3.66 9.58
C GLY A 78 8.22 -3.31 9.25
N ILE A 79 7.86 -3.18 7.98
CA ILE A 79 6.50 -2.84 7.54
C ILE A 79 5.72 -4.12 7.23
N PHE A 80 4.51 -4.21 7.74
CA PHE A 80 3.65 -5.39 7.66
C PHE A 80 2.58 -5.25 6.59
N ASP A 81 2.05 -6.37 6.13
CA ASP A 81 0.84 -6.48 5.32
C ASP A 81 0.84 -5.76 3.96
N MET A 82 1.99 -5.27 3.48
CA MET A 82 2.17 -4.63 2.16
C MET A 82 1.95 -5.56 0.95
N SER A 83 1.49 -6.80 1.16
CA SER A 83 1.18 -7.79 0.11
C SER A 83 -0.19 -8.44 0.29
N GLY A 84 -1.12 -7.78 0.97
CA GLY A 84 -2.49 -8.28 1.17
C GLY A 84 -3.23 -7.52 2.27
N ASN A 85 -4.12 -8.21 2.98
CA ASN A 85 -4.95 -7.72 4.08
C ASN A 85 -5.99 -6.66 3.68
N ALA A 86 -5.56 -5.52 3.13
CA ALA A 86 -6.41 -4.47 2.61
C ALA A 86 -5.72 -3.74 1.44
N TRP A 87 -6.52 -3.12 0.59
CA TRP A 87 -6.01 -2.16 -0.38
C TRP A 87 -5.68 -0.83 0.31
N GLU A 88 -4.54 -0.25 -0.06
CA GLU A 88 -4.05 1.00 0.51
C GLU A 88 -4.07 2.12 -0.53
N TRP A 89 -4.69 3.25 -0.19
CA TRP A 89 -4.78 4.39 -1.08
C TRP A 89 -3.45 5.13 -1.20
N CYS A 90 -3.03 5.42 -2.44
CA CYS A 90 -1.97 6.37 -2.74
C CYS A 90 -2.53 7.75 -3.11
N LYS A 91 -1.66 8.77 -3.07
CA LYS A 91 -1.99 10.15 -3.44
C LYS A 91 -2.21 10.31 -4.95
N ASP A 92 -1.58 9.46 -5.74
CA ASP A 92 -1.47 9.54 -7.19
C ASP A 92 -2.82 9.36 -7.89
N ASN A 93 -2.95 9.99 -9.06
CA ASN A 93 -3.97 9.58 -10.00
C ASN A 93 -3.54 8.26 -10.65
N PHE A 94 -4.50 7.38 -10.91
CA PHE A 94 -4.23 6.19 -11.70
C PHE A 94 -3.75 6.56 -13.12
N GLY A 95 -2.72 5.89 -13.62
CA GLY A 95 -2.26 6.04 -15.00
C GLY A 95 -1.15 5.05 -15.34
N ARG A 96 -0.61 5.17 -16.56
CA ARG A 96 0.47 4.30 -17.02
C ARG A 96 1.82 4.81 -16.52
N TYR A 97 2.71 3.88 -16.17
CA TYR A 97 4.12 4.18 -15.97
C TYR A 97 4.74 4.74 -17.25
N THR A 98 5.48 5.84 -17.13
CA THR A 98 6.28 6.38 -18.22
C THR A 98 7.59 5.62 -18.33
N SER A 99 8.11 5.42 -19.53
CA SER A 99 9.47 4.90 -19.70
C SER A 99 10.49 5.94 -19.24
N GLY A 100 11.49 5.50 -18.46
CA GLY A 100 12.61 6.33 -18.01
C GLY A 100 12.68 6.51 -16.49
N THR A 101 13.86 6.88 -16.00
CA THR A 101 14.09 7.15 -14.58
C THR A 101 13.38 8.43 -14.15
N GLN A 102 12.74 8.38 -12.99
CA GLN A 102 12.10 9.53 -12.36
C GLN A 102 12.67 9.76 -10.97
N THR A 103 12.66 11.01 -10.51
CA THR A 103 13.03 11.38 -9.13
C THR A 103 11.78 11.82 -8.39
N ASN A 104 11.40 11.09 -7.34
CA ASN A 104 10.21 11.36 -6.51
C ASN A 104 8.93 11.62 -7.33
N PRO A 105 8.51 10.69 -8.20
CA PRO A 105 7.31 10.89 -9.02
C PRO A 105 6.05 10.97 -8.14
N VAL A 106 5.09 11.80 -8.59
CA VAL A 106 3.81 12.05 -7.91
C VAL A 106 2.61 11.63 -8.76
N GLY A 107 2.87 10.74 -9.73
CA GLY A 107 1.88 10.23 -10.66
C GLY A 107 1.48 11.25 -11.74
N PRO A 108 0.53 10.89 -12.62
CA PRO A 108 0.03 11.77 -13.66
C PRO A 108 -0.85 12.89 -13.08
N GLN A 109 -0.88 14.02 -13.77
CA GLN A 109 -1.69 15.19 -13.39
C GLN A 109 -3.20 14.90 -13.45
N SER A 110 -3.63 13.95 -14.28
CA SER A 110 -5.02 13.49 -14.40
C SER A 110 -5.08 11.98 -14.64
N SER A 111 -6.20 11.36 -14.23
CA SER A 111 -6.48 9.95 -14.52
C SER A 111 -7.22 9.82 -15.84
N PRO A 112 -6.88 8.86 -16.72
CA PRO A 112 -7.61 8.60 -17.96
C PRO A 112 -8.95 7.87 -17.73
N LEU A 113 -9.27 7.51 -16.47
CA LEU A 113 -10.50 6.81 -16.08
C LEU A 113 -11.54 7.74 -15.43
N LYS A 114 -11.34 9.07 -15.50
CA LYS A 114 -12.30 10.07 -15.01
C LYS A 114 -13.04 10.75 -16.15
#